data_AF-A0A0G1U3F3-F1
#
_entry.id   AF-A0A0G1U3F3-F1
#
_cell.length_a   1.000
_cell.length_b   1.000
_cell.length_c   1.000
_cell.angle_alpha   90.00
_cell.angle_beta   90.00
_cell.angle_gamma   90.00
#
_symmetry.space_group_name_H-M   'P 1'
#
loop_
_entity.id
_entity.type
_entity.pdbx_description
1 polymer ?
#
loop_
_entity_poly.entity_id
_entity_poly.type
_entity_poly.pdbx_seq_one_letter_code
_entity_poly.pdbx_strand_id
1 'polypeptide(L)'
;MVLLTTVVASTLSARRSIAIEQAGRKLLLDIRSLQNKALAVRPVFILGVPVTPYSYVVHISKKVAGNKFYTLFADINNNNTYEAGTDVLIDDVYFQSGIIMQDISAPHPQETNIVFRLPSASLGFFNPVSGNPIATQSVIAVLEDTVTGNTRTLTLYTTGMVSLK
;
A
#
# COMPACT_ATOMS: atom_id res chain seq x y z
N MET A 1 28.91 -25.43 -22.92
CA MET A 1 27.49 -25.12 -22.59
C MET A 1 27.42 -24.05 -21.48
N VAL A 2 28.08 -22.90 -21.67
CA VAL A 2 28.24 -21.84 -20.64
C VAL A 2 27.55 -20.53 -21.06
N LEU A 3 27.37 -20.32 -22.37
CA LEU A 3 26.68 -19.14 -22.94
C LEU A 3 25.16 -19.17 -22.73
N LEU A 4 24.53 -20.35 -22.78
CA LEU A 4 23.07 -20.45 -22.59
C LEU A 4 22.67 -20.17 -21.13
N THR A 5 23.46 -20.68 -20.18
CA THR A 5 23.19 -20.53 -18.74
C THR A 5 23.40 -19.10 -18.26
N THR A 6 24.39 -18.39 -18.80
CA THR A 6 24.65 -16.97 -18.47
C THR A 6 23.57 -16.04 -19.02
N VAL A 7 23.05 -16.28 -20.24
CA VAL A 7 21.95 -15.48 -20.82
C VAL A 7 20.62 -15.73 -20.10
N VAL A 8 20.35 -16.97 -19.66
CA VAL A 8 19.14 -17.27 -18.87
C VAL A 8 19.20 -16.64 -17.49
N ALA A 9 20.36 -16.65 -16.83
CA ALA A 9 20.55 -16.01 -15.53
C ALA A 9 20.39 -14.47 -15.60
N SER A 10 20.95 -13.83 -16.64
CA SER A 10 20.85 -12.38 -16.81
C SER A 10 19.43 -11.91 -17.14
N THR A 11 18.70 -12.65 -17.98
CA THR A 11 17.30 -12.34 -18.31
C THR A 11 16.36 -12.56 -17.12
N LEU A 12 16.60 -13.56 -16.28
CA LEU A 12 15.83 -13.77 -15.06
C LEU A 12 16.05 -12.62 -14.07
N SER A 13 17.30 -12.23 -13.84
CA SER A 13 17.66 -11.10 -12.96
C SER A 13 17.03 -9.77 -13.45
N ALA A 14 17.08 -9.51 -14.76
CA ALA A 14 16.44 -8.32 -15.34
C ALA A 14 14.91 -8.32 -15.15
N ARG A 15 14.24 -9.46 -15.36
CA ARG A 15 12.79 -9.60 -15.15
C ARG A 15 12.39 -9.36 -13.69
N ARG A 16 13.21 -9.81 -12.75
CA ARG A 16 12.99 -9.64 -11.29
C ARG A 16 13.14 -8.18 -10.86
N SER A 17 14.18 -7.50 -11.36
CA SER A 17 14.35 -6.05 -11.15
C SER A 17 13.17 -5.24 -11.71
N ILE A 18 12.63 -5.63 -12.86
CA ILE A 18 11.41 -5.01 -13.42
C ILE A 18 10.19 -5.28 -12.53
N ALA A 19 10.04 -6.49 -11.99
CA ALA A 19 8.90 -6.87 -11.16
C ALA A 19 8.82 -6.05 -9.86
N ILE A 20 9.94 -5.90 -9.13
CA ILE A 20 9.97 -5.09 -7.90
C ILE A 20 9.73 -3.59 -8.19
N GLU A 21 10.26 -3.09 -9.31
CA GLU A 21 10.01 -1.72 -9.77
C GLU A 21 8.52 -1.51 -10.10
N GLN A 22 7.90 -2.44 -10.82
CA GLN A 22 6.47 -2.40 -11.13
C GLN A 22 5.60 -2.46 -9.87
N ALA A 23 5.97 -3.29 -8.88
CA ALA A 23 5.27 -3.37 -7.60
C ALA A 23 5.29 -2.03 -6.85
N GLY A 24 6.46 -1.40 -6.74
CA GLY A 24 6.60 -0.08 -6.12
C GLY A 24 5.81 1.01 -6.85
N ARG A 25 5.85 1.02 -8.20
CA ARG A 25 5.08 1.96 -9.02
C ARG A 25 3.57 1.75 -8.91
N LYS A 26 3.10 0.50 -8.85
CA LYS A 26 1.67 0.21 -8.69
C LYS A 26 1.16 0.71 -7.35
N LEU A 27 1.88 0.42 -6.25
CA LEU A 27 1.54 0.94 -4.92
C LEU A 27 1.48 2.47 -4.91
N LEU A 28 2.44 3.14 -5.54
CA LEU A 28 2.43 4.59 -5.72
C LEU A 28 1.18 5.07 -6.48
N LEU A 29 0.83 4.45 -7.60
CA LEU A 29 -0.34 4.81 -8.39
C LEU A 29 -1.65 4.62 -7.62
N ASP A 30 -1.75 3.57 -6.81
CA ASP A 30 -2.94 3.30 -6.00
C ASP A 30 -3.10 4.32 -4.87
N ILE A 31 -1.99 4.66 -4.19
CA ILE A 31 -1.95 5.76 -3.21
C ILE A 31 -2.47 7.06 -3.84
N ARG A 32 -1.99 7.41 -5.04
CA ARG A 32 -2.45 8.60 -5.78
C ARG A 32 -3.91 8.50 -6.20
N SER A 33 -4.35 7.32 -6.61
CA SER A 33 -5.74 7.05 -6.97
C SER A 33 -6.68 7.29 -5.79
N LEU A 34 -6.34 6.78 -4.60
CA LEU A 34 -7.13 7.00 -3.38
C LEU A 34 -7.11 8.47 -2.96
N GLN A 35 -5.97 9.14 -3.03
CA GLN A 35 -5.89 10.58 -2.77
C GLN A 35 -6.82 11.37 -3.69
N ASN A 36 -6.84 11.05 -4.99
CA ASN A 36 -7.73 11.69 -5.97
C ASN A 36 -9.22 11.38 -5.70
N LYS A 37 -9.55 10.17 -5.25
CA LYS A 37 -10.92 9.81 -4.83
C LYS A 37 -11.36 10.62 -3.62
N ALA A 38 -10.47 10.82 -2.64
CA ALA A 38 -10.73 11.64 -1.46
C ALA A 38 -10.94 13.13 -1.83
N LEU A 39 -10.09 13.70 -2.68
CA LEU A 39 -10.21 15.08 -3.16
C LEU A 39 -11.53 15.32 -3.92
N ALA A 40 -11.95 14.33 -4.70
CA ALA A 40 -13.20 14.39 -5.46
C ALA A 40 -14.44 14.00 -4.62
N VAL A 41 -14.27 13.70 -3.33
CA VAL A 41 -15.35 13.28 -2.42
C VAL A 41 -16.19 12.15 -3.05
N ARG A 42 -15.53 11.19 -3.71
CA ARG A 42 -16.25 10.16 -4.47
C ARG A 42 -17.04 9.27 -3.49
N PRO A 43 -18.33 9.01 -3.75
CA PRO A 43 -19.07 8.04 -2.96
C PRO A 43 -18.64 6.62 -3.30
N VAL A 44 -18.84 5.72 -2.34
CA VAL A 44 -18.82 4.27 -2.54
C VAL A 44 -20.26 3.74 -2.47
N PHE A 45 -20.51 2.50 -2.90
CA PHE A 45 -21.86 1.94 -2.93
C PHE A 45 -21.99 0.79 -1.96
N ILE A 46 -22.97 0.87 -1.06
CA ILE A 46 -23.33 -0.21 -0.13
C ILE A 46 -24.75 -0.62 -0.48
N LEU A 47 -24.93 -1.88 -0.91
CA LEU A 47 -26.23 -2.40 -1.37
C LEU A 47 -26.89 -1.51 -2.44
N GLY A 48 -26.10 -0.91 -3.33
CA GLY A 48 -26.56 -0.03 -4.39
C GLY A 48 -26.86 1.42 -3.96
N VAL A 49 -26.73 1.74 -2.68
CA VAL A 49 -26.92 3.10 -2.15
C VAL A 49 -25.57 3.84 -2.12
N PRO A 50 -25.46 5.05 -2.70
CA PRO A 50 -24.24 5.85 -2.59
C PRO A 50 -24.06 6.36 -1.16
N VAL A 51 -22.89 6.10 -0.59
CA VAL A 51 -22.47 6.53 0.74
C VAL A 51 -21.14 7.28 0.60
N THR A 52 -21.05 8.45 1.20
CA THR A 52 -19.80 9.20 1.27
C THR A 52 -18.96 8.63 2.42
N PRO A 53 -17.76 8.07 2.16
CA PRO A 53 -16.90 7.57 3.21
C PRO A 53 -16.28 8.71 4.02
N TYR A 54 -15.83 8.42 5.24
CA TYR A 54 -15.05 9.36 6.04
C TYR A 54 -13.61 9.47 5.54
N SER A 55 -13.05 8.36 5.06
CA SER A 55 -11.71 8.32 4.52
C SER A 55 -11.51 7.21 3.48
N TYR A 56 -10.47 7.37 2.66
CA TYR A 56 -9.91 6.29 1.84
C TYR A 56 -8.61 5.82 2.46
N VAL A 57 -8.41 4.51 2.54
CA VAL A 57 -7.31 3.92 3.31
C VAL A 57 -6.52 2.91 2.48
N VAL A 58 -5.19 3.01 2.56
CA VAL A 58 -4.26 1.94 2.18
C VAL A 58 -3.81 1.25 3.46
N HIS A 59 -4.26 0.02 3.67
CA HIS A 59 -3.78 -0.84 4.74
C HIS A 59 -2.60 -1.66 4.25
N ILE A 60 -1.50 -1.51 4.95
CA ILE A 60 -0.26 -2.20 4.67
C ILE A 60 0.06 -3.09 5.87
N SER A 61 0.29 -4.39 5.63
CA SER A 61 0.59 -5.36 6.70
C SER A 61 1.70 -6.35 6.32
N LYS A 62 2.53 -6.65 7.32
CA LYS A 62 3.54 -7.71 7.36
C LYS A 62 3.11 -8.92 8.19
N LYS A 63 1.84 -9.02 8.57
CA LYS A 63 1.33 -10.17 9.33
C LYS A 63 0.46 -11.09 8.48
N VAL A 64 -0.18 -10.55 7.44
CA VAL A 64 -1.20 -11.26 6.68
C VAL A 64 -0.63 -11.79 5.37
N ALA A 65 -1.02 -13.02 5.01
CA ALA A 65 -0.70 -13.71 3.76
C ALA A 65 0.79 -13.66 3.32
N GLY A 66 1.72 -13.66 4.29
CA GLY A 66 3.16 -13.62 4.02
C GLY A 66 3.65 -12.31 3.41
N ASN A 67 2.95 -11.20 3.66
CA ASN A 67 3.37 -9.83 3.31
C ASN A 67 3.31 -9.57 1.81
N LYS A 68 2.44 -10.29 1.12
CA LYS A 68 2.38 -10.33 -0.36
C LYS A 68 1.36 -9.37 -0.95
N PHE A 69 0.66 -8.59 -0.13
CA PHE A 69 -0.39 -7.71 -0.60
C PHE A 69 -0.59 -6.52 0.33
N TYR A 70 -1.38 -5.57 -0.14
CA TYR A 70 -1.94 -4.47 0.64
C TYR A 70 -3.42 -4.32 0.26
N THR A 71 -4.19 -3.75 1.17
CA THR A 71 -5.64 -3.62 1.02
C THR A 71 -6.00 -2.15 0.82
N LEU A 72 -6.90 -1.89 -0.12
CA LEU A 72 -7.50 -0.59 -0.35
C LEU A 72 -8.95 -0.66 0.12
N PHE A 73 -9.38 0.27 0.96
CA PHE A 73 -10.77 0.33 1.41
C PHE A 73 -11.25 1.76 1.64
N ALA A 74 -12.56 1.91 1.73
CA ALA A 74 -13.21 3.15 2.15
C ALA A 74 -13.84 2.94 3.53
N ASP A 75 -13.47 3.80 4.46
CA ASP A 75 -13.89 3.78 5.87
C ASP A 75 -15.25 4.47 6.02
N ILE A 76 -16.23 3.73 6.53
CA ILE A 76 -17.63 4.16 6.66
C ILE A 76 -17.98 4.57 8.08
N ASN A 77 -17.22 4.15 9.08
CA ASN A 77 -17.53 4.39 10.50
C ASN A 77 -16.51 5.31 11.20
N ASN A 78 -15.52 5.82 10.46
CA ASN A 78 -14.48 6.75 10.91
C ASN A 78 -13.49 6.17 11.93
N ASN A 79 -13.41 4.84 12.06
CA ASN A 79 -12.45 4.16 12.94
C ASN A 79 -11.03 4.09 12.32
N ASN A 80 -10.91 4.38 11.01
CA ASN A 80 -9.70 4.24 10.20
C ASN A 80 -9.13 2.80 10.15
N THR A 81 -9.93 1.77 10.41
CA THR A 81 -9.54 0.35 10.47
C THR A 81 -10.55 -0.50 9.72
N TYR A 82 -10.08 -1.39 8.84
CA TYR A 82 -10.98 -2.19 8.01
C TYR A 82 -11.85 -3.14 8.83
N GLU A 83 -13.16 -2.92 8.78
CA GLU A 83 -14.19 -3.78 9.35
C GLU A 83 -15.06 -4.40 8.24
N ALA A 84 -14.90 -5.70 8.02
CA ALA A 84 -15.69 -6.43 7.03
C ALA A 84 -17.20 -6.31 7.33
N GLY A 85 -17.98 -5.91 6.34
CA GLY A 85 -19.43 -5.72 6.45
C GLY A 85 -19.86 -4.31 6.85
N THR A 86 -18.94 -3.49 7.38
CA THR A 86 -19.14 -2.05 7.61
C THR A 86 -18.48 -1.22 6.52
N ASP A 87 -17.19 -1.51 6.27
CA ASP A 87 -16.38 -0.79 5.31
C ASP A 87 -16.49 -1.37 3.90
N VAL A 88 -16.16 -0.54 2.92
CA VAL A 88 -16.15 -0.97 1.51
C VAL A 88 -14.74 -1.34 1.11
N LEU A 89 -14.50 -2.64 0.90
CA LEU A 89 -13.30 -3.13 0.23
C LEU A 89 -13.27 -2.60 -1.21
N ILE A 90 -12.18 -1.91 -1.57
CA ILE A 90 -11.95 -1.43 -2.93
C ILE A 90 -11.16 -2.49 -3.70
N ASP A 91 -10.07 -2.98 -3.13
CA ASP A 91 -9.22 -4.01 -3.75
C ASP A 91 -8.26 -4.64 -2.72
N ASP A 92 -7.88 -5.89 -2.97
CA ASP A 92 -6.73 -6.54 -2.34
C ASP A 92 -5.65 -6.73 -3.40
N VAL A 93 -4.61 -5.90 -3.34
CA VAL A 93 -3.61 -5.84 -4.40
C VAL A 93 -2.42 -6.74 -4.07
N TYR A 94 -2.35 -7.88 -4.74
CA TYR A 94 -1.25 -8.83 -4.59
C TYR A 94 -0.03 -8.42 -5.40
N PHE A 95 1.14 -8.46 -4.76
CA PHE A 95 2.43 -8.33 -5.43
C PHE A 95 2.70 -9.53 -6.33
N GLN A 96 3.52 -9.31 -7.35
CA GLN A 96 3.99 -10.39 -8.21
C GLN A 96 4.77 -11.43 -7.39
N SER A 97 4.65 -12.71 -7.77
CA SER A 97 5.31 -13.82 -7.07
C SER A 97 6.81 -13.57 -6.84
N GLY A 98 7.22 -13.67 -5.57
CA GLY A 98 8.60 -13.46 -5.12
C GLY A 98 8.86 -12.06 -4.56
N ILE A 99 7.92 -11.12 -4.74
CA ILE A 99 7.96 -9.80 -4.10
C ILE A 99 7.15 -9.84 -2.80
N ILE A 100 7.73 -9.31 -1.73
CA ILE A 100 7.08 -9.16 -0.43
C ILE A 100 7.30 -7.77 0.12
N MET A 101 6.48 -7.39 1.09
CA MET A 101 6.79 -6.29 1.97
C MET A 101 7.70 -6.75 3.10
N GLN A 102 8.94 -6.27 3.05
CA GLN A 102 9.98 -6.58 4.00
C GLN A 102 9.87 -5.71 5.26
N ASP A 103 9.63 -4.41 5.10
CA ASP A 103 9.59 -3.49 6.24
C ASP A 103 8.61 -2.34 6.11
N ILE A 104 8.16 -1.84 7.26
CA ILE A 104 7.32 -0.65 7.40
C ILE A 104 7.94 0.18 8.54
N SER A 105 8.19 1.47 8.38
CA SER A 105 8.85 2.26 9.44
C SER A 105 7.99 2.45 10.70
N ALA A 106 8.68 2.60 11.83
CA ALA A 106 8.14 2.89 13.18
C ALA A 106 7.18 4.10 13.23
N PRO A 107 6.22 4.13 14.18
CA PRO A 107 6.13 3.33 15.41
C PRO A 107 5.40 1.98 15.29
N HIS A 108 4.87 1.61 14.12
CA HIS A 108 4.26 0.29 13.91
C HIS A 108 4.97 -0.50 12.80
N PRO A 109 6.04 -1.25 13.13
CA PRO A 109 6.91 -1.90 12.14
C PRO A 109 6.31 -3.14 11.47
N GLN A 110 5.02 -3.38 11.68
CA GLN A 110 4.32 -4.57 11.20
C GLN A 110 3.11 -4.21 10.36
N GLU A 111 2.36 -3.16 10.70
CA GLU A 111 1.14 -2.80 9.96
C GLU A 111 0.90 -1.29 10.10
N THR A 112 0.39 -0.64 9.05
CA THR A 112 0.07 0.80 9.07
C THR A 112 -1.06 1.10 8.11
N ASN A 113 -1.95 2.00 8.53
CA ASN A 113 -2.98 2.57 7.67
C ASN A 113 -2.53 3.95 7.20
N ILE A 114 -2.47 4.12 5.89
CA ILE A 114 -2.30 5.42 5.23
C ILE A 114 -3.70 5.92 4.91
N VAL A 115 -4.10 7.03 5.51
CA VAL A 115 -5.48 7.51 5.50
C VAL A 115 -5.56 8.85 4.78
N PHE A 116 -6.49 8.95 3.83
CA PHE A 116 -6.86 10.18 3.14
C PHE A 116 -8.24 10.62 3.60
N ARG A 117 -8.30 11.62 4.47
CA ARG A 117 -9.56 12.08 5.08
C ARG A 117 -10.30 13.06 4.18
N LEU A 118 -11.61 12.86 4.04
CA LEU A 118 -12.47 13.75 3.26
C LEU A 118 -12.85 15.00 4.09
N PRO A 119 -13.17 16.13 3.43
CA PRO A 119 -13.10 16.38 1.98
C PRO A 119 -11.73 16.91 1.51
N SER A 120 -10.84 17.29 2.43
CA SER A 120 -9.56 17.94 2.09
C SER A 120 -8.49 16.99 1.56
N ALA A 121 -8.74 15.68 1.57
CA ALA A 121 -7.76 14.62 1.33
C ALA A 121 -6.51 14.77 2.20
N SER A 122 -6.68 15.22 3.44
CA SER A 122 -5.57 15.31 4.37
C SER A 122 -5.01 13.92 4.66
N LEU A 123 -3.68 13.81 4.58
CA LEU A 123 -2.98 12.55 4.76
C LEU A 123 -2.59 12.37 6.22
N GLY A 124 -2.91 11.20 6.77
CA GLY A 124 -2.43 10.79 8.09
C GLY A 124 -2.05 9.31 8.12
N PHE A 125 -1.34 8.94 9.18
CA PHE A 125 -0.94 7.56 9.44
C PHE A 125 -1.60 7.07 10.71
N PHE A 126 -2.09 5.84 10.71
CA PHE A 126 -2.88 5.30 11.81
C PHE A 126 -2.47 3.86 12.13
N ASN A 127 -2.54 3.51 13.41
CA ASN A 127 -2.37 2.15 13.85
C ASN A 127 -3.61 1.32 13.45
N PRO A 128 -3.46 0.25 12.66
CA PRO A 128 -4.59 -0.55 12.20
C PRO A 128 -5.34 -1.33 13.28
N VAL A 129 -4.77 -1.48 14.47
CA VAL A 129 -5.37 -2.20 15.60
C VAL A 129 -6.12 -1.26 16.53
N SER A 130 -5.58 -0.06 16.79
CA SER A 130 -6.17 0.89 17.76
C SER A 130 -6.93 2.04 17.11
N GLY A 131 -6.79 2.26 15.80
CA GLY A 131 -7.36 3.42 15.10
C GLY A 131 -6.71 4.76 15.49
N ASN A 132 -5.68 4.73 16.35
CA ASN A 132 -5.02 5.94 16.84
C ASN A 132 -4.05 6.53 15.82
N PRO A 133 -3.94 7.87 15.75
CA PRO A 133 -2.98 8.53 14.88
C PRO A 133 -1.54 8.22 15.29
N ILE A 134 -0.69 8.08 14.28
CA ILE A 134 0.73 7.92 14.41
C ILE A 134 1.39 9.27 14.17
N ALA A 135 2.08 9.79 15.19
CA ALA A 135 2.81 11.06 15.10
C ALA A 135 4.14 10.88 14.34
N THR A 136 4.07 10.79 13.01
CA THR A 136 5.23 10.77 12.11
C THR A 136 5.01 11.67 10.89
N GLN A 137 6.10 12.14 10.31
CA GLN A 137 6.08 12.92 9.06
C GLN A 137 6.13 12.03 7.81
N SER A 138 6.51 10.76 7.96
CA SER A 138 6.57 9.82 6.84
C SER A 138 6.40 8.37 7.27
N VAL A 139 5.91 7.56 6.34
CA VAL A 139 5.95 6.09 6.40
C VAL A 139 6.85 5.60 5.28
N ILE A 140 7.75 4.70 5.62
CA ILE A 140 8.64 4.00 4.68
C ILE A 140 8.10 2.58 4.55
N ALA A 141 7.83 2.13 3.32
CA ALA A 141 7.53 0.75 2.99
C ALA A 141 8.67 0.19 2.14
N VAL A 142 9.28 -0.92 2.58
CA VAL A 142 10.37 -1.60 1.88
C VAL A 142 9.81 -2.86 1.24
N LEU A 143 9.90 -2.92 -0.08
CA LEU A 143 9.64 -4.12 -0.86
C LEU A 143 10.94 -4.88 -1.06
N GLU A 144 10.87 -6.21 -1.06
CA GLU A 144 11.99 -7.10 -1.29
C GLU A 144 11.62 -8.15 -2.33
N ASP A 145 12.54 -8.42 -3.25
CA ASP A 145 12.53 -9.63 -4.07
C ASP A 145 13.25 -10.75 -3.32
N THR A 146 12.49 -11.70 -2.80
CA THR A 146 12.97 -12.82 -1.96
C THR A 146 13.96 -13.77 -2.66
N VAL A 147 14.08 -13.71 -3.99
CA VAL A 147 15.01 -14.54 -4.76
C VAL A 147 16.36 -13.86 -4.91
N THR A 148 16.35 -12.55 -5.15
CA THR A 148 17.58 -11.77 -5.40
C THR A 148 18.09 -10.99 -4.18
N GLY A 149 17.24 -10.79 -3.17
CA GLY A 149 17.50 -9.92 -2.02
C GLY A 149 17.47 -8.43 -2.34
N ASN A 150 17.15 -8.05 -3.58
CA ASN A 150 17.06 -6.64 -3.98
C ASN A 150 15.85 -5.99 -3.33
N THR A 151 16.01 -4.72 -2.93
CA THR A 151 14.95 -3.95 -2.27
C THR A 151 14.57 -2.70 -3.04
N ARG A 152 13.33 -2.25 -2.82
CA ARG A 152 12.82 -0.96 -3.26
C ARG A 152 12.14 -0.27 -2.09
N THR A 153 12.45 1.00 -1.90
CA THR A 153 11.96 1.77 -0.77
C THR A 153 10.98 2.82 -1.25
N LEU A 154 9.74 2.69 -0.83
CA LEU A 154 8.71 3.71 -0.99
C LEU A 154 8.66 4.55 0.29
N THR A 155 8.84 5.86 0.17
CA THR A 155 8.65 6.80 1.28
C THR A 155 7.46 7.69 0.96
N LEU A 156 6.45 7.65 1.83
CA LEU A 156 5.28 8.51 1.77
C LEU A 156 5.36 9.54 2.88
N TYR A 157 5.23 10.82 2.55
CA TYR A 157 5.23 11.93 3.50
C TYR A 157 3.80 12.40 3.77
N THR A 158 3.55 12.96 4.97
CA THR A 158 2.25 13.59 5.31
C THR A 158 1.89 14.76 4.42
N THR A 159 2.86 15.35 3.72
CA THR A 159 2.64 16.37 2.67
C THR A 159 1.99 15.81 1.41
N GLY A 160 1.83 14.48 1.31
CA GLY A 160 1.40 13.80 0.09
C GLY A 160 2.53 13.64 -0.94
N MET A 161 3.78 14.00 -0.61
CA MET A 161 4.92 13.64 -1.45
C MET A 161 5.17 12.13 -1.34
N VAL A 162 5.47 11.47 -2.46
CA VAL A 162 5.87 10.06 -2.47
C VAL A 162 7.17 9.92 -3.25
N SER A 163 8.13 9.19 -2.69
CA SER A 163 9.41 8.88 -3.30
C SER A 163 9.56 7.36 -3.42
N LEU A 164 10.01 6.88 -4.57
CA LEU A 164 10.41 5.49 -4.79
C LEU A 164 11.91 5.48 -5.12
N LYS A 165 12.69 4.68 -4.39
CA LYS A 165 14.14 4.53 -4.57
C LYS A 165 14.52 3.06 -4.69
#